data_AF-A0A6V8CFV0-F1
#
_entry.id   AF-A0A6V8CFV0-F1
#
_cell.length_a   1.000
_cell.length_b   1.000
_cell.length_c   1.000
_cell.angle_alpha   90.00
_cell.angle_beta   90.00
_cell.angle_gamma   90.00
#
_symmetry.space_group_name_H-M   'P 1'
#
loop_
_entity.id
_entity.type
_entity.pdbx_description
1 polymer ?
#
loop_
_entity_poly.entity_id
_entity_poly.type
_entity_poly.pdbx_seq_one_letter_code
_entity_poly.pdbx_strand_id
1 'polypeptide(L)'
;MDGSDYLSAHSLVWDVIFTSEGVVDKGTTDVMLVAMNEQINLPIIEVQNWNTLHKGQKVARAGFTSGLRFIIDISHSNKNEIVELNNSLSSFVHSLCAISIVSIAEELSLPMDPQTKSRFPEMGRMMVSVEFTNGLGYTDAASIRAAMSNQTKDTKNGLDPISTGKGSSGKLFSEEFRTMMSDSSWFRRFTTREFPEDKDGNRRYIDVRTDGAEAGLLSGAAMGGSYDFAFDLRNAISELTENSEGIWWEKLDPEELTLSPSLIVDPSEEMNSQFDPSKFYHLTTNSDKLIENVSNVELEQTGDTSNVEDIEYDSSRLIRGRRIRRQVGVEQGLAHGNESFIISNHVIRPWLADEFVNCLGFFLMTRKPKFWRNGKSTIQLIQPFSVELIEALKEPL
;
A
#
# COMPACT_ATOMS: atom_id res chain seq x y z
N MET A 1 -4.82 24.83 -17.20
CA MET A 1 -4.28 25.27 -15.90
C MET A 1 -5.47 25.40 -14.98
N ASP A 2 -5.89 24.27 -14.41
CA ASP A 2 -6.61 24.23 -13.14
C ASP A 2 -5.79 23.23 -12.34
N GLY A 3 -5.01 23.75 -11.39
CA GLY A 3 -4.29 22.92 -10.43
C GLY A 3 -5.34 22.33 -9.50
N SER A 4 -5.70 21.07 -9.73
CA SER A 4 -6.18 20.26 -8.62
C SER A 4 -5.00 20.15 -7.68
N ASP A 5 -5.05 20.87 -6.56
CA ASP A 5 -4.19 20.63 -5.41
C ASP A 5 -4.33 19.15 -5.04
N TYR A 6 -3.44 18.31 -5.58
CA TYR A 6 -3.20 16.97 -5.08
C TYR A 6 -2.50 17.13 -3.72
N LEU A 7 -3.25 17.58 -2.72
CA LEU A 7 -2.89 17.31 -1.33
C LEU A 7 -2.73 15.79 -1.25
N SER A 8 -1.52 15.35 -0.94
CA SER A 8 -1.26 13.95 -0.61
C SER A 8 -2.29 13.50 0.43
N ALA A 9 -2.98 12.40 0.14
CA ALA A 9 -3.99 11.87 1.03
C ALA A 9 -3.30 11.30 2.27
N HIS A 10 -3.41 12.03 3.37
CA HIS A 10 -2.83 11.65 4.66
C HIS A 10 -3.95 11.15 5.58
N SER A 11 -3.65 10.11 6.34
CA SER A 11 -4.62 9.53 7.26
C SER A 11 -3.99 9.17 8.59
N LEU A 12 -4.77 9.19 9.66
CA LEU A 12 -4.44 8.43 10.86
C LEU A 12 -5.00 7.02 10.73
N VAL A 13 -4.16 6.04 11.02
CA VAL A 13 -4.55 4.63 11.16
C VAL A 13 -4.67 4.35 12.63
N TRP A 14 -5.88 4.08 13.09
CA TRP A 14 -6.15 3.74 14.48
C TRP A 14 -6.55 2.28 14.62
N ASP A 15 -5.63 1.48 15.17
CA ASP A 15 -5.80 0.06 15.45
C ASP A 15 -6.22 -0.15 16.90
N VAL A 16 -7.35 -0.83 17.09
CA VAL A 16 -7.82 -1.28 18.41
C VAL A 16 -7.95 -2.80 18.42
N ILE A 17 -7.09 -3.44 19.20
CA ILE A 17 -7.05 -4.89 19.38
C ILE A 17 -7.89 -5.27 20.58
N PHE A 18 -8.72 -6.27 20.40
CA PHE A 18 -9.63 -6.71 21.45
C PHE A 18 -8.91 -7.59 22.49
N THR A 19 -9.45 -7.60 23.71
CA THR A 19 -9.07 -8.59 24.73
C THR A 19 -9.49 -9.99 24.29
N SER A 20 -8.89 -11.02 24.91
CA SER A 20 -9.25 -12.42 24.60
C SER A 20 -10.74 -12.71 24.76
N GLU A 21 -11.40 -12.07 25.74
CA GLU A 21 -12.85 -12.16 25.96
C GLU A 21 -13.60 -11.50 24.80
N GLY A 22 -13.19 -10.29 24.42
CA GLY A 22 -13.81 -9.52 23.34
C GLY A 22 -13.79 -10.23 21.97
N VAL A 23 -12.77 -11.04 21.69
CA VAL A 23 -12.68 -11.82 20.43
C VAL A 23 -13.73 -12.94 20.36
N VAL A 24 -14.14 -13.51 21.50
CA VAL A 24 -15.05 -14.67 21.55
C VAL A 24 -16.50 -14.24 21.64
N ASP A 25 -16.77 -13.10 22.28
CA ASP A 25 -18.12 -12.62 22.56
C ASP A 25 -18.81 -12.02 21.33
N LYS A 26 -20.05 -12.47 21.10
CA LYS A 26 -20.89 -11.94 20.02
C LYS A 26 -21.35 -10.52 20.36
N GLY A 27 -21.21 -9.61 19.39
CA GLY A 27 -21.63 -8.22 19.54
C GLY A 27 -20.52 -7.28 20.02
N THR A 28 -19.38 -7.80 20.49
CA THR A 28 -18.21 -6.98 20.85
C THR A 28 -17.84 -6.03 19.73
N THR A 29 -17.85 -6.51 18.49
CA THR A 29 -17.45 -5.69 17.35
C THR A 29 -18.34 -4.45 17.18
N ASP A 30 -19.66 -4.58 17.32
CA ASP A 30 -20.57 -3.43 17.22
C ASP A 30 -20.43 -2.48 18.41
N VAL A 31 -20.25 -3.02 19.63
CA VAL A 31 -20.00 -2.21 20.84
C VAL A 31 -18.72 -1.39 20.68
N MET A 32 -17.64 -2.04 20.24
CA MET A 32 -16.35 -1.38 20.02
C MET A 32 -16.41 -0.38 18.87
N LEU A 33 -17.12 -0.70 17.79
CA LEU A 33 -17.31 0.19 16.65
C LEU A 33 -17.93 1.52 17.08
N VAL A 34 -19.03 1.46 17.85
CA VAL A 34 -19.71 2.65 18.39
C VAL A 34 -18.81 3.41 19.36
N ALA A 35 -18.20 2.71 20.33
CA ALA A 35 -17.33 3.35 21.32
C ALA A 35 -16.09 4.03 20.69
N MET A 36 -15.55 3.45 19.62
CA MET A 36 -14.46 4.06 18.84
C MET A 36 -14.94 5.28 18.05
N ASN A 37 -16.10 5.18 17.38
CA ASN A 37 -16.67 6.28 16.61
C ASN A 37 -16.92 7.53 17.47
N GLU A 38 -17.35 7.36 18.73
CA GLU A 38 -17.55 8.47 19.68
C GLU A 38 -16.28 9.28 19.99
N GLN A 39 -15.09 8.74 19.73
CA GLN A 39 -13.81 9.46 19.94
C GLN A 39 -13.42 10.35 18.76
N ILE A 40 -14.10 10.22 17.63
CA ILE A 40 -13.65 10.77 16.35
C ILE A 40 -14.63 11.86 15.89
N ASN A 41 -14.11 13.08 15.75
CA ASN A 41 -14.85 14.21 15.18
C ASN A 41 -14.42 14.54 13.74
N LEU A 42 -13.56 13.71 13.15
CA LEU A 42 -13.07 13.84 11.77
C LEU A 42 -13.71 12.78 10.86
N PRO A 43 -13.67 12.97 9.52
CA PRO A 43 -14.17 11.96 8.60
C PRO A 43 -13.42 10.64 8.74
N ILE A 44 -14.19 9.56 8.92
CA ILE A 44 -13.68 8.20 8.79
C ILE A 44 -13.79 7.83 7.30
N ILE A 45 -12.67 7.47 6.68
CA ILE A 45 -12.60 7.03 5.29
C ILE A 45 -13.13 5.60 5.18
N GLU A 46 -12.64 4.74 6.06
CA GLU A 46 -12.99 3.33 6.10
C GLU A 46 -12.80 2.73 7.49
N VAL A 47 -13.56 1.67 7.73
CA VAL A 47 -13.39 0.78 8.87
C VAL A 47 -12.97 -0.59 8.36
N GLN A 48 -11.99 -1.19 9.01
CA GLN A 48 -11.53 -2.53 8.67
C GLN A 48 -11.62 -3.49 9.86
N ASN A 49 -11.97 -4.74 9.56
CA ASN A 49 -11.91 -5.83 10.53
C ASN A 49 -10.58 -6.53 10.41
N TRP A 50 -9.79 -6.51 11.49
CA TRP A 50 -8.64 -7.38 11.62
C TRP A 50 -9.16 -8.81 11.82
N ASN A 51 -8.91 -9.68 10.85
CA ASN A 51 -9.31 -11.07 10.95
C ASN A 51 -8.10 -11.97 11.12
N THR A 52 -7.95 -12.57 12.30
CA THR A 52 -6.90 -13.57 12.54
C THR A 52 -7.29 -14.90 11.91
N LEU A 53 -6.35 -15.50 11.17
CA LEU A 53 -6.52 -16.81 10.54
C LEU A 53 -5.85 -17.88 11.38
N HIS A 54 -6.63 -18.82 11.92
CA HIS A 54 -6.04 -19.99 12.59
C HIS A 54 -5.51 -20.99 11.56
N LYS A 55 -4.35 -21.59 11.85
CA LYS A 55 -3.83 -22.74 11.09
C LYS A 55 -4.90 -23.84 11.03
N GLY A 56 -5.29 -24.25 9.82
CA GLY A 56 -6.29 -25.30 9.58
C GLY A 56 -7.74 -24.82 9.41
N GLN A 57 -8.04 -23.53 9.57
CA GLN A 57 -9.38 -23.01 9.28
C GLN A 57 -9.63 -23.01 7.76
N LYS A 58 -10.84 -23.39 7.32
CA LYS A 58 -11.21 -23.28 5.89
C LYS A 58 -11.05 -21.82 5.47
N VAL A 59 -10.08 -21.60 4.60
CA VAL A 59 -9.65 -20.31 4.05
C VAL A 59 -10.82 -19.44 3.54
N ALA A 60 -11.93 -20.06 3.14
CA ALA A 60 -13.14 -19.39 2.64
C ALA A 60 -14.00 -18.63 3.67
N ARG A 61 -13.72 -18.72 4.99
CA ARG A 61 -14.41 -17.91 6.00
C ARG A 61 -13.57 -16.69 6.38
N ALA A 62 -14.21 -15.55 6.66
CA ALA A 62 -13.52 -14.29 6.99
C ALA A 62 -12.57 -14.44 8.19
N GLY A 63 -12.87 -15.32 9.15
CA GLY A 63 -12.12 -15.47 10.41
C GLY A 63 -12.98 -15.01 11.59
N PHE A 64 -12.36 -14.81 12.75
CA PHE A 64 -12.95 -14.04 13.85
C PHE A 64 -12.29 -12.68 13.88
N THR A 65 -13.05 -11.64 14.22
CA THR A 65 -12.55 -10.28 14.30
C THR A 65 -11.78 -10.10 15.60
N SER A 66 -10.46 -9.91 15.49
CA SER A 66 -9.54 -9.72 16.61
C SER A 66 -9.33 -8.26 16.97
N GLY A 67 -9.78 -7.35 16.13
CA GLY A 67 -9.71 -5.92 16.34
C GLY A 67 -10.36 -5.14 15.21
N LEU A 68 -10.44 -3.83 15.41
CA LEU A 68 -10.93 -2.87 14.41
C LEU A 68 -9.82 -1.89 14.06
N ARG A 69 -9.82 -1.47 12.80
CA ARG A 69 -8.97 -0.40 12.30
C ARG A 69 -9.84 0.69 11.72
N PHE A 70 -9.62 1.93 12.14
CA PHE A 70 -10.24 3.11 11.53
C PHE A 70 -9.17 3.85 10.73
N ILE A 71 -9.50 4.22 9.51
CA ILE A 71 -8.70 5.12 8.69
C ILE A 71 -9.39 6.47 8.69
N ILE A 72 -8.74 7.46 9.28
CA ILE A 72 -9.32 8.78 9.55
C ILE A 72 -8.63 9.80 8.65
N ASP A 73 -9.40 10.55 7.87
CA ASP A 73 -8.88 11.58 6.99
C ASP A 73 -8.36 12.77 7.80
N ILE A 74 -7.08 13.09 7.61
CA ILE A 74 -6.44 14.26 8.20
C ILE A 74 -5.89 15.21 7.14
N SER A 75 -6.25 15.03 5.87
CA SER A 75 -5.68 15.79 4.74
C SER A 75 -5.85 17.30 4.92
N HIS A 76 -7.00 17.73 5.45
CA HIS A 76 -7.32 19.14 5.71
C HIS A 76 -7.11 19.58 7.16
N SER A 77 -6.66 18.69 8.04
CA SER A 77 -6.37 19.03 9.43
C SER A 77 -5.00 19.67 9.57
N ASN A 78 -4.91 20.63 10.49
CA ASN A 78 -3.63 21.24 10.87
C ASN A 78 -2.89 20.38 11.91
N LYS A 79 -1.60 20.70 12.13
CA LYS A 79 -0.74 19.95 13.06
C LYS A 79 -1.33 19.80 14.46
N ASN A 80 -1.88 20.86 15.03
CA ASN A 80 -2.40 20.84 16.40
C ASN A 80 -3.63 19.94 16.51
N GLU A 81 -4.56 20.02 15.55
CA GLU A 81 -5.73 19.15 15.47
C GLU A 81 -5.33 17.67 15.38
N ILE A 82 -4.31 17.36 14.58
CA ILE A 82 -3.80 15.99 14.42
C ILE A 82 -3.18 15.47 15.72
N VAL A 83 -2.40 16.31 16.41
CA VAL A 83 -1.78 15.95 17.70
C VAL A 83 -2.83 15.75 18.79
N GLU A 84 -3.84 16.63 18.86
CA GLU A 84 -4.96 16.50 19.79
C GLU A 84 -5.74 15.21 19.55
N LEU A 85 -6.06 14.90 18.29
CA LEU A 85 -6.72 13.66 17.92
C LEU A 85 -5.87 12.45 18.30
N ASN A 86 -4.58 12.44 17.96
CA ASN A 86 -3.68 11.35 18.34
C ASN A 86 -3.64 11.11 19.85
N ASN A 87 -3.59 12.17 20.65
CA ASN A 87 -3.59 12.05 22.11
C ASN A 87 -4.89 11.43 22.61
N SER A 88 -6.03 11.84 22.06
CA SER A 88 -7.35 11.25 22.36
C SER A 88 -7.36 9.75 22.04
N LEU A 89 -7.06 9.37 20.79
CA LEU A 89 -7.11 7.99 20.32
C LEU A 89 -6.10 7.07 21.02
N SER A 90 -4.88 7.56 21.27
CA SER A 90 -3.83 6.81 21.98
C SER A 90 -4.18 6.58 23.45
N SER A 91 -4.96 7.49 24.05
CA SER A 91 -5.45 7.38 25.43
C SER A 91 -6.77 6.62 25.57
N PHE A 92 -7.29 6.06 24.47
CA PHE A 92 -8.56 5.34 24.49
C PHE A 92 -8.52 4.14 25.43
N VAL A 93 -9.49 4.10 26.35
CA VAL A 93 -9.65 3.00 27.31
C VAL A 93 -11.07 2.44 27.20
N HIS A 94 -11.16 1.13 27.01
CA HIS A 94 -12.41 0.38 27.05
C HIS A 94 -12.15 -1.02 27.64
N SER A 95 -13.11 -1.61 28.33
CA SER A 95 -12.94 -2.93 28.99
C SER A 95 -12.61 -4.07 28.03
N LEU A 96 -13.04 -3.93 26.77
CA LEU A 96 -12.80 -4.89 25.69
C LEU A 96 -11.58 -4.54 24.82
N CYS A 97 -10.89 -3.43 25.11
CA CYS A 97 -9.68 -3.00 24.40
C CYS A 97 -8.43 -3.51 25.12
N ALA A 98 -7.61 -4.30 24.42
CA ALA A 98 -6.31 -4.73 24.90
C ALA A 98 -5.20 -3.73 24.52
N ILE A 99 -5.23 -3.26 23.27
CA ILE A 99 -4.19 -2.40 22.70
C ILE A 99 -4.86 -1.35 21.81
N SER A 100 -4.45 -0.10 21.95
CA SER A 100 -4.80 1.01 21.06
C SER A 100 -3.49 1.56 20.46
N ILE A 101 -3.38 1.57 19.13
CA ILE A 101 -2.20 2.06 18.41
C ILE A 101 -2.66 3.06 17.36
N VAL A 102 -1.99 4.22 17.34
CA VAL A 102 -2.18 5.24 16.31
C VAL A 102 -0.92 5.32 15.45
N SER A 103 -1.11 5.34 14.14
CA SER A 103 -0.05 5.48 13.15
C SER A 103 -0.45 6.54 12.11
N ILE A 104 0.52 7.06 11.38
CA ILE A 104 0.30 7.96 10.25
C ILE A 104 0.42 7.13 8.98
N ALA A 105 -0.53 7.28 8.07
CA ALA A 105 -0.49 6.71 6.75
C ALA A 105 -0.44 7.80 5.69
N GLU A 106 0.33 7.52 4.64
CA GLU A 106 0.39 8.29 3.42
C GLU A 106 0.06 7.37 2.25
N GLU A 107 -0.89 7.76 1.43
CA GLU A 107 -1.15 7.08 0.16
C GLU A 107 -0.06 7.41 -0.87
N LEU A 108 0.60 6.38 -1.37
CA LEU A 108 1.68 6.51 -2.34
C LEU A 108 1.12 6.65 -3.75
N SER A 109 1.67 7.62 -4.48
CA SER A 109 1.50 7.69 -5.94
C SER A 109 2.19 6.51 -6.62
N LEU A 110 1.61 6.04 -7.73
CA LEU A 110 2.14 4.93 -8.53
C LEU A 110 2.42 5.42 -9.97
N PRO A 111 3.69 5.52 -10.40
CA PRO A 111 4.92 5.39 -9.63
C PRO A 111 5.09 6.54 -8.63
N MET A 112 5.93 6.34 -7.60
CA MET A 112 6.16 7.36 -6.58
C MET A 112 6.67 8.68 -7.19
N ASP A 113 6.29 9.79 -6.59
CA ASP A 113 6.83 11.11 -6.91
C ASP A 113 8.25 11.29 -6.33
N PRO A 114 9.04 12.26 -6.82
CA PRO A 114 10.42 12.47 -6.38
C PRO A 114 10.58 12.76 -4.88
N GLN A 115 9.61 13.41 -4.25
CA GLN A 115 9.70 13.80 -2.84
C GLN A 115 9.47 12.59 -1.94
N THR A 116 8.46 11.78 -2.27
CA THR A 116 8.19 10.54 -1.57
C THR A 116 9.37 9.58 -1.69
N LYS A 117 10.01 9.50 -2.87
CA LYS A 117 11.25 8.70 -3.07
C LYS A 117 12.42 9.14 -2.19
N SER A 118 12.62 10.44 -1.99
CA SER A 118 13.78 10.93 -1.24
C SER A 118 13.69 10.63 0.25
N ARG A 119 12.46 10.62 0.80
CA ARG A 119 12.17 10.33 2.21
C ARG A 119 11.68 8.90 2.47
N PHE A 120 11.56 8.07 1.44
CA PHE A 120 11.08 6.69 1.61
C PHE A 120 12.01 5.95 2.57
N PRO A 121 11.48 5.35 3.66
CA PRO A 121 12.32 4.74 4.68
C PRO A 121 12.85 3.39 4.21
N GLU A 122 14.00 2.97 4.73
CA GLU A 122 14.58 1.66 4.42
C GLU A 122 13.82 0.51 5.10
N MET A 123 13.10 0.82 6.17
CA MET A 123 12.23 -0.11 6.87
C MET A 123 10.95 0.59 7.30
N GLY A 124 9.84 -0.12 7.28
CA GLY A 124 8.55 0.47 7.62
C GLY A 124 7.42 -0.54 7.54
N ARG A 125 6.20 -0.05 7.56
CA ARG A 125 5.01 -0.85 7.30
C ARG A 125 4.32 -0.36 6.03
N MET A 126 3.71 -1.29 5.32
CA MET A 126 2.91 -1.01 4.16
C MET A 126 1.56 -1.68 4.30
N MET A 127 0.53 -0.98 3.82
CA MET A 127 -0.77 -1.57 3.58
C MET A 127 -1.09 -1.49 2.10
N VAL A 128 -1.32 -2.66 1.50
CA VAL A 128 -1.84 -2.77 0.14
C VAL A 128 -3.34 -3.06 0.21
N SER A 129 -4.13 -2.30 -0.53
CA SER A 129 -5.59 -2.35 -0.44
C SER A 129 -6.21 -2.42 -1.83
N VAL A 130 -7.29 -3.20 -1.96
CA VAL A 130 -8.07 -3.26 -3.20
C VAL A 130 -9.56 -3.05 -2.90
N GLU A 131 -10.28 -2.50 -3.87
CA GLU A 131 -11.74 -2.46 -3.86
C GLU A 131 -12.31 -3.61 -4.69
N PHE A 132 -13.51 -4.07 -4.33
CA PHE A 132 -14.22 -5.11 -5.04
C PHE A 132 -15.06 -4.55 -6.17
N THR A 133 -15.16 -5.34 -7.24
CA THR A 133 -16.07 -5.04 -8.35
C THR A 133 -17.53 -5.24 -7.94
N ASN A 134 -17.86 -5.90 -6.82
CA ASN A 134 -19.23 -6.26 -6.40
C ASN A 134 -20.06 -7.07 -7.43
N GLY A 135 -19.40 -7.81 -8.35
CA GLY A 135 -20.09 -8.72 -9.27
C GLY A 135 -20.57 -8.10 -10.57
N LEU A 136 -19.95 -6.98 -11.01
CA LEU A 136 -20.23 -6.32 -12.29
C LEU A 136 -20.34 -7.35 -13.43
N GLY A 137 -21.49 -7.32 -14.11
CA GLY A 137 -21.83 -8.21 -15.22
C GLY A 137 -22.81 -9.34 -14.89
N TYR A 138 -23.13 -9.59 -13.61
CA TYR A 138 -24.18 -10.55 -13.23
C TYR A 138 -25.49 -9.84 -12.90
N THR A 139 -26.59 -10.34 -13.45
CA THR A 139 -27.94 -9.80 -13.19
C THR A 139 -28.73 -10.66 -12.20
N ASP A 140 -28.35 -11.92 -11.99
CA ASP A 140 -29.05 -12.82 -11.08
C ASP A 140 -28.44 -12.83 -9.67
N ALA A 141 -29.32 -12.89 -8.66
CA ALA A 141 -28.93 -12.78 -7.26
C ALA A 141 -28.08 -13.96 -6.74
N ALA A 142 -28.07 -15.12 -7.41
CA ALA A 142 -27.23 -16.24 -7.00
C ALA A 142 -25.78 -16.03 -7.45
N SER A 143 -25.59 -15.63 -8.70
CA SER A 143 -24.27 -15.31 -9.26
C SER A 143 -23.63 -14.10 -8.59
N ILE A 144 -24.40 -13.05 -8.29
CA ILE A 144 -23.90 -11.89 -7.54
C ILE A 144 -23.37 -12.32 -6.16
N ARG A 145 -24.17 -13.10 -5.40
CA ARG A 145 -23.75 -13.61 -4.08
C ARG A 145 -22.51 -14.51 -4.16
N ALA A 146 -22.43 -15.35 -5.20
CA ALA A 146 -21.27 -16.17 -5.44
C ALA A 146 -20.02 -15.33 -5.78
N ALA A 147 -20.17 -14.29 -6.60
CA ALA A 147 -19.09 -13.37 -6.96
C ALA A 147 -18.56 -12.61 -5.73
N MET A 148 -19.44 -12.07 -4.89
CA MET A 148 -19.06 -11.38 -3.65
C MET A 148 -18.31 -12.31 -2.67
N SER A 149 -18.77 -13.55 -2.54
CA SER A 149 -18.09 -14.56 -1.72
C SER A 149 -16.69 -14.88 -2.26
N ASN A 150 -16.54 -14.98 -3.58
CA ASN A 150 -15.25 -15.24 -4.22
C ASN A 150 -14.28 -14.06 -4.08
N GLN A 151 -14.75 -12.81 -4.18
CA GLN A 151 -13.91 -11.61 -4.02
C GLN A 151 -13.16 -11.58 -2.68
N THR A 152 -13.85 -11.92 -1.59
CA THR A 152 -13.23 -12.01 -0.26
C THR A 152 -12.16 -13.12 -0.22
N LYS A 153 -12.46 -14.27 -0.83
CA LYS A 153 -11.50 -15.39 -0.91
C LYS A 153 -10.31 -15.06 -1.81
N ASP A 154 -10.54 -14.41 -2.94
CA ASP A 154 -9.52 -14.08 -3.94
C ASP A 154 -8.61 -12.96 -3.44
N THR A 155 -9.09 -12.01 -2.65
CA THR A 155 -8.21 -11.06 -1.95
C THR A 155 -7.42 -11.73 -0.86
N LYS A 156 -8.08 -12.43 0.06
CA LYS A 156 -7.43 -13.11 1.18
C LYS A 156 -6.35 -14.12 0.76
N ASN A 157 -6.37 -14.65 -0.46
CA ASN A 157 -5.27 -15.52 -0.94
C ASN A 157 -4.39 -14.82 -1.96
N GLY A 158 -5.03 -14.09 -2.88
CA GLY A 158 -4.37 -13.58 -4.07
C GLY A 158 -3.83 -12.17 -3.94
N LEU A 159 -3.99 -11.50 -2.79
CA LEU A 159 -3.43 -10.17 -2.49
C LEU A 159 -2.15 -10.26 -1.63
N ASP A 160 -1.94 -11.37 -0.90
CA ASP A 160 -0.77 -11.55 -0.04
C ASP A 160 0.48 -11.85 -0.88
N PRO A 161 1.48 -10.96 -0.93
CA PRO A 161 2.65 -11.16 -1.78
C PRO A 161 3.62 -12.22 -1.23
N ILE A 162 3.38 -12.76 -0.01
CA ILE A 162 4.35 -13.62 0.67
C ILE A 162 3.91 -15.08 0.71
N SER A 163 2.64 -15.34 1.00
CA SER A 163 2.17 -16.71 1.20
C SER A 163 2.42 -17.58 -0.04
N THR A 164 2.74 -18.85 0.19
CA THR A 164 2.92 -19.83 -0.87
C THR A 164 1.89 -20.92 -0.70
N GLY A 165 1.17 -21.25 -1.77
CA GLY A 165 0.08 -22.20 -1.70
C GLY A 165 -0.85 -22.14 -2.91
N LYS A 166 -1.83 -23.05 -2.94
CA LYS A 166 -2.82 -23.08 -4.03
C LYS A 166 -3.68 -21.83 -3.98
N GLY A 167 -3.60 -21.02 -5.04
CA GLY A 167 -4.37 -19.78 -5.17
C GLY A 167 -3.71 -18.56 -4.55
N SER A 168 -2.54 -18.70 -3.93
CA SER A 168 -1.77 -17.57 -3.42
C SER A 168 -0.97 -16.86 -4.51
N SER A 169 -0.66 -15.58 -4.29
CA SER A 169 0.16 -14.71 -5.12
C SER A 169 1.66 -14.80 -4.86
N GLY A 170 2.13 -15.36 -3.75
CA GLY A 170 3.57 -15.29 -3.42
C GLY A 170 4.50 -15.98 -4.42
N LYS A 171 4.01 -16.92 -5.23
CA LYS A 171 4.79 -17.54 -6.32
C LYS A 171 5.05 -16.63 -7.52
N LEU A 172 4.39 -15.48 -7.60
CA LEU A 172 4.63 -14.47 -8.64
C LEU A 172 5.87 -13.63 -8.33
N PHE A 173 6.20 -13.51 -7.05
CA PHE A 173 7.35 -12.79 -6.57
C PHE A 173 8.53 -13.76 -6.40
N SER A 174 9.74 -13.26 -6.63
CA SER A 174 10.95 -14.02 -6.34
C SER A 174 11.06 -14.32 -4.84
N GLU A 175 11.91 -15.26 -4.45
CA GLU A 175 12.11 -15.56 -3.03
C GLU A 175 12.70 -14.35 -2.31
N GLU A 176 13.64 -13.68 -2.96
CA GLU A 176 14.37 -12.50 -2.54
C GLU A 176 13.45 -11.30 -2.36
N PHE A 177 12.47 -11.12 -3.25
CA PHE A 177 11.47 -10.08 -3.07
C PHE A 177 10.65 -10.31 -1.80
N ARG A 178 10.29 -11.57 -1.53
CA ARG A 178 9.48 -11.94 -0.37
C ARG A 178 10.23 -11.84 0.95
N THR A 179 11.54 -12.05 0.97
CA THR A 179 12.35 -11.91 2.21
C THR A 179 12.45 -10.46 2.68
N MET A 180 12.19 -9.48 1.80
CA MET A 180 12.09 -8.07 2.19
C MET A 180 10.81 -7.73 2.96
N MET A 181 9.86 -8.66 3.11
CA MET A 181 8.58 -8.44 3.78
C MET A 181 8.34 -9.43 4.93
N SER A 182 7.70 -8.98 6.00
CA SER A 182 7.27 -9.82 7.13
C SER A 182 5.96 -10.55 6.81
N ASP A 183 5.62 -11.57 7.60
CA ASP A 183 4.25 -12.11 7.62
C ASP A 183 3.20 -10.97 7.67
N SER A 184 2.12 -11.18 6.94
CA SER A 184 1.13 -10.16 6.65
C SER A 184 -0.20 -10.39 7.39
N SER A 185 -0.85 -9.31 7.79
CA SER A 185 -2.18 -9.34 8.41
C SER A 185 -3.25 -8.95 7.40
N TRP A 186 -4.32 -9.74 7.32
CA TRP A 186 -5.42 -9.49 6.38
C TRP A 186 -6.57 -8.75 7.06
N PHE A 187 -7.09 -7.76 6.35
CA PHE A 187 -8.19 -6.92 6.79
C PHE A 187 -9.33 -6.93 5.78
N ARG A 188 -10.56 -6.97 6.28
CA ARG A 188 -11.76 -6.79 5.45
C ARG A 188 -12.22 -5.34 5.57
N ARG A 189 -12.41 -4.66 4.44
CA ARG A 189 -12.70 -3.22 4.39
C ARG A 189 -14.20 -2.94 4.27
N PHE A 190 -14.66 -1.91 4.95
CA PHE A 190 -16.02 -1.39 4.90
C PHE A 190 -15.95 0.13 4.75
N THR A 191 -16.73 0.67 3.83
CA THR A 191 -16.83 2.13 3.69
C THR A 191 -17.90 2.66 4.63
N THR A 192 -17.65 3.83 5.18
CA THR A 192 -18.62 4.69 5.87
C THR A 192 -19.33 5.64 4.90
N ARG A 193 -18.98 5.60 3.60
CA ARG A 193 -19.59 6.41 2.53
C ARG A 193 -20.76 5.67 1.88
N GLU A 194 -21.79 6.40 1.47
CA GLU A 194 -22.91 5.80 0.73
C GLU A 194 -22.69 5.82 -0.79
N PHE A 195 -23.35 4.87 -1.46
CA PHE A 195 -23.49 4.84 -2.91
C PHE A 195 -24.96 5.03 -3.30
N PRO A 196 -25.48 6.26 -3.36
CA PRO A 196 -26.87 6.45 -3.79
C PRO A 196 -27.06 6.04 -5.24
N GLU A 197 -28.21 5.42 -5.50
CA GLU A 197 -28.67 5.09 -6.85
C GLU A 197 -29.21 6.36 -7.51
N ASP A 198 -28.66 6.72 -8.67
CA ASP A 198 -29.23 7.75 -9.51
C ASP A 198 -30.56 7.28 -10.13
N LYS A 199 -31.26 8.19 -10.81
CA LYS A 199 -32.59 7.91 -11.39
C LYS A 199 -32.59 6.78 -12.43
N ASP A 200 -31.41 6.39 -12.91
CA ASP A 200 -31.21 5.33 -13.89
C ASP A 200 -30.76 4.01 -13.21
N GLY A 201 -30.75 3.96 -11.88
CA GLY A 201 -30.33 2.81 -11.09
C GLY A 201 -28.81 2.66 -10.96
N ASN A 202 -28.02 3.66 -11.37
CA ASN A 202 -26.57 3.61 -11.27
C ASN A 202 -26.13 4.12 -9.90
N ARG A 203 -25.32 3.32 -9.21
CA ARG A 203 -24.73 3.70 -7.93
C ARG A 203 -23.61 4.71 -8.16
N ARG A 204 -23.82 5.96 -7.77
CA ARG A 204 -22.78 7.00 -7.79
C ARG A 204 -22.17 7.16 -6.41
N TYR A 205 -20.88 7.45 -6.40
CA TYR A 205 -20.15 7.79 -5.18
C TYR A 205 -20.68 9.11 -4.61
N ILE A 206 -21.15 9.11 -3.36
CA ILE A 206 -21.39 10.35 -2.63
C ILE A 206 -20.67 10.26 -1.29
N ASP A 207 -19.86 11.28 -1.01
CA ASP A 207 -19.23 11.46 0.30
C ASP A 207 -20.32 11.91 1.29
N VAL A 208 -21.11 10.95 1.77
CA VAL A 208 -22.17 11.21 2.75
C VAL A 208 -21.54 11.31 4.12
N ARG A 209 -21.22 12.53 4.55
CA ARG A 209 -21.15 12.82 5.99
C ARG A 209 -22.58 12.90 6.51
N THR A 210 -23.00 11.94 7.32
CA THR A 210 -23.98 12.24 8.39
C THR A 210 -23.80 11.49 9.72
N ASP A 211 -23.13 10.33 9.79
CA ASP A 211 -23.25 9.48 11.01
C ASP A 211 -22.01 8.65 11.43
N GLY A 212 -20.90 8.66 10.68
CA GLY A 212 -19.69 7.90 11.06
C GLY A 212 -19.87 6.37 11.00
N ALA A 213 -19.19 5.63 11.88
CA ALA A 213 -19.26 4.17 11.94
C ALA A 213 -20.29 3.68 12.97
N GLU A 214 -21.38 3.04 12.51
CA GLU A 214 -22.49 2.60 13.37
C GLU A 214 -22.62 1.07 13.50
N ALA A 215 -23.28 0.62 14.57
CA ALA A 215 -23.59 -0.80 14.78
C ALA A 215 -24.24 -1.43 13.54
N GLY A 216 -23.77 -2.62 13.16
CA GLY A 216 -24.25 -3.32 11.97
C GLY A 216 -23.52 -2.98 10.67
N LEU A 217 -22.67 -1.95 10.61
CA LEU A 217 -21.85 -1.61 9.43
C LEU A 217 -21.10 -2.84 8.86
N LEU A 218 -20.52 -3.63 9.77
CA LEU A 218 -19.65 -4.76 9.44
C LEU A 218 -20.43 -6.02 9.04
N SER A 219 -21.75 -6.01 9.21
CA SER A 219 -22.65 -7.05 8.71
C SER A 219 -22.93 -6.90 7.20
N GLY A 220 -22.64 -5.73 6.64
CA GLY A 220 -22.85 -5.40 5.24
C GLY A 220 -21.90 -6.12 4.26
N ALA A 221 -22.12 -5.81 2.98
CA ALA A 221 -21.17 -6.15 1.93
C ALA A 221 -19.85 -5.40 2.17
N ALA A 222 -18.74 -6.12 2.14
CA ALA A 222 -17.44 -5.45 2.22
C ALA A 222 -17.15 -4.73 0.91
N MET A 223 -16.48 -3.58 1.00
CA MET A 223 -16.05 -2.83 -0.17
C MET A 223 -14.76 -3.39 -0.77
N GLY A 224 -13.98 -4.17 0.01
CA GLY A 224 -12.65 -4.59 -0.39
C GLY A 224 -11.89 -5.37 0.69
N GLY A 225 -10.59 -5.51 0.47
CA GLY A 225 -9.67 -6.12 1.44
C GLY A 225 -8.28 -5.50 1.38
N SER A 226 -7.54 -5.62 2.49
CA SER A 226 -6.19 -5.09 2.62
C SER A 226 -5.25 -6.13 3.23
N TYR A 227 -3.97 -5.99 2.92
CA TYR A 227 -2.88 -6.67 3.60
C TYR A 227 -1.91 -5.64 4.17
N ASP A 228 -1.58 -5.80 5.45
CA ASP A 228 -0.58 -5.00 6.16
C ASP A 228 0.63 -5.87 6.49
N PHE A 229 1.83 -5.41 6.15
CA PHE A 229 3.09 -6.09 6.44
C PHE A 229 4.20 -5.08 6.73
N ALA A 230 5.21 -5.51 7.47
CA ALA A 230 6.46 -4.77 7.57
C ALA A 230 7.36 -5.06 6.38
N PHE A 231 8.21 -4.10 6.01
CA PHE A 231 9.26 -4.29 5.02
C PHE A 231 10.63 -3.86 5.57
N ASP A 232 11.71 -4.48 5.08
CA ASP A 232 13.10 -4.15 5.39
C ASP A 232 13.97 -4.28 4.14
N LEU A 233 14.38 -3.14 3.59
CA LEU A 233 15.20 -3.04 2.39
C LEU A 233 16.69 -3.01 2.69
N ARG A 234 17.11 -2.89 3.97
CA ARG A 234 18.51 -2.61 4.33
C ARG A 234 19.47 -3.68 3.84
N ASN A 235 19.07 -4.96 3.94
CA ASN A 235 19.89 -6.07 3.45
C ASN A 235 20.09 -5.99 1.93
N ALA A 236 19.00 -5.78 1.20
CA ALA A 236 19.02 -5.64 -0.25
C ALA A 236 19.86 -4.42 -0.69
N ILE A 237 19.74 -3.29 0.00
CA ILE A 237 20.52 -2.07 -0.27
C ILE A 237 22.02 -2.33 -0.03
N SER A 238 22.39 -2.93 1.10
CA SER A 238 23.78 -3.23 1.45
C SER A 238 24.40 -4.17 0.42
N GLU A 239 23.74 -5.31 0.15
CA GLU A 239 24.24 -6.29 -0.81
C GLU A 239 24.33 -5.74 -2.22
N LEU A 240 23.35 -4.97 -2.69
CA LEU A 240 23.42 -4.34 -4.01
C LEU A 240 24.56 -3.31 -4.07
N THR A 241 24.76 -2.52 -3.02
CA THR A 241 25.85 -1.53 -2.97
C THR A 241 27.20 -2.23 -3.05
N GLU A 242 27.42 -3.26 -2.23
CA GLU A 242 28.66 -4.04 -2.21
C GLU A 242 28.93 -4.72 -3.56
N ASN A 243 27.92 -5.38 -4.13
CA ASN A 243 28.07 -6.07 -5.41
C ASN A 243 28.25 -5.12 -6.60
N SER A 244 27.80 -3.87 -6.49
CA SER A 244 27.90 -2.88 -7.58
C SER A 244 29.28 -2.24 -7.71
N GLU A 245 30.11 -2.30 -6.68
CA GLU A 245 31.48 -1.75 -6.72
C GLU A 245 32.35 -2.54 -7.70
N GLY A 246 33.03 -1.83 -8.61
CA GLY A 246 33.83 -2.41 -9.68
C GLY A 246 33.01 -2.95 -10.86
N ILE A 247 31.68 -2.88 -10.82
CA ILE A 247 30.79 -3.27 -11.91
C ILE A 247 30.06 -2.03 -12.46
N TRP A 248 29.31 -1.34 -11.61
CA TRP A 248 28.54 -0.16 -12.00
C TRP A 248 29.28 1.15 -11.74
N TRP A 249 30.28 1.13 -10.86
CA TRP A 249 31.06 2.29 -10.48
C TRP A 249 32.41 1.88 -9.89
N GLU A 250 33.37 2.81 -9.90
CA GLU A 250 34.69 2.64 -9.31
C GLU A 250 34.96 3.72 -8.26
N LYS A 251 35.82 3.41 -7.29
CA LYS A 251 36.24 4.37 -6.26
C LYS A 251 36.97 5.55 -6.90
N LEU A 252 36.89 6.71 -6.26
CA LEU A 252 37.66 7.87 -6.70
C LEU A 252 39.14 7.58 -6.52
N ASP A 253 39.94 7.91 -7.53
CA ASP A 253 41.38 7.81 -7.46
C ASP A 253 41.93 8.78 -6.38
N PRO A 254 42.61 8.27 -5.34
CA PRO A 254 43.24 9.12 -4.33
C PRO A 254 44.30 10.07 -4.91
N GLU A 255 44.86 9.77 -6.07
CA GLU A 255 45.86 10.60 -6.76
C GLU A 255 45.23 11.68 -7.65
N GLU A 256 43.95 11.53 -8.04
CA GLU A 256 43.18 12.47 -8.86
C GLU A 256 42.10 13.22 -8.05
N LEU A 257 42.39 13.56 -6.79
CA LEU A 257 41.48 14.34 -5.94
C LEU A 257 41.28 15.76 -6.49
N THR A 258 40.21 15.95 -7.26
CA THR A 258 39.77 17.26 -7.73
C THR A 258 38.99 18.01 -6.64
N LEU A 259 38.87 19.33 -6.76
CA LEU A 259 37.99 20.13 -5.89
C LEU A 259 36.49 19.83 -6.11
N SER A 260 36.16 19.11 -7.19
CA SER A 260 34.80 18.80 -7.61
C SER A 260 34.68 17.33 -8.02
N PRO A 261 34.91 16.36 -7.11
CA PRO A 261 34.80 14.95 -7.44
C PRO A 261 33.40 14.65 -7.98
N SER A 262 33.37 13.78 -8.99
CA SER A 262 32.13 13.24 -9.51
C SER A 262 32.32 11.78 -9.89
N LEU A 263 31.31 10.98 -9.66
CA LEU A 263 31.31 9.55 -9.91
C LEU A 263 30.05 9.20 -10.69
N ILE A 264 30.22 8.32 -11.67
CA ILE A 264 29.15 7.83 -12.51
C ILE A 264 28.80 6.42 -12.05
N VAL A 265 27.52 6.19 -11.76
CA VAL A 265 26.96 4.87 -11.50
C VAL A 265 26.16 4.44 -12.72
N ASP A 266 26.57 3.36 -13.37
CA ASP A 266 25.95 2.83 -14.59
C ASP A 266 25.41 1.40 -14.36
N PRO A 267 24.12 1.25 -14.04
CA PRO A 267 23.51 -0.05 -13.80
C PRO A 267 23.09 -0.76 -15.10
N SER A 268 23.76 -0.51 -16.23
CA SER A 268 23.42 -1.13 -17.51
C SER A 268 23.63 -2.65 -17.52
N GLU A 269 24.61 -3.15 -16.78
CA GLU A 269 24.88 -4.59 -16.68
C GLU A 269 24.04 -5.25 -15.59
N GLU A 270 23.39 -6.38 -15.91
CA GLU A 270 22.69 -7.17 -14.90
C GLU A 270 23.65 -7.70 -13.86
N MET A 271 23.31 -7.49 -12.58
CA MET A 271 24.10 -8.06 -11.51
C MET A 271 23.66 -9.49 -11.25
N ASN A 272 24.63 -10.34 -10.99
CA ASN A 272 24.38 -11.66 -10.40
C ASN A 272 24.05 -11.52 -8.90
N SER A 273 23.16 -10.60 -8.55
CA SER A 273 22.62 -10.41 -7.21
C SER A 273 21.21 -10.97 -7.15
N GLN A 274 20.89 -11.54 -6.01
CA GLN A 274 19.56 -11.99 -5.62
C GLN A 274 18.58 -10.81 -5.50
N PHE A 275 19.08 -9.61 -5.18
CA PHE A 275 18.26 -8.42 -4.99
C PHE A 275 18.19 -7.49 -6.21
N ASP A 276 18.72 -7.89 -7.37
CA ASP A 276 18.64 -7.06 -8.59
C ASP A 276 17.18 -6.79 -8.98
N PRO A 277 16.70 -5.52 -8.95
CA PRO A 277 15.32 -5.19 -9.29
C PRO A 277 14.89 -5.61 -10.69
N SER A 278 15.80 -5.82 -11.65
CA SER A 278 15.42 -6.32 -12.99
C SER A 278 14.77 -7.70 -12.95
N LYS A 279 14.95 -8.45 -11.85
CA LYS A 279 14.37 -9.77 -11.63
C LYS A 279 12.98 -9.72 -10.98
N PHE A 280 12.45 -8.53 -10.69
CA PHE A 280 11.15 -8.38 -10.03
C PHE A 280 9.98 -8.73 -10.98
N TYR A 281 8.83 -9.04 -10.39
CA TYR A 281 7.67 -9.62 -11.09
C TYR A 281 7.22 -8.80 -12.30
N HIS A 282 7.17 -7.48 -12.17
CA HIS A 282 6.67 -6.57 -13.20
C HIS A 282 7.61 -6.41 -14.39
N LEU A 283 8.90 -6.76 -14.24
CA LEU A 283 9.92 -6.68 -15.30
C LEU A 283 10.23 -8.03 -15.96
N THR A 284 9.95 -9.14 -15.26
CA THR A 284 10.24 -10.50 -15.76
C THR A 284 9.04 -11.22 -16.35
N THR A 285 7.82 -10.72 -16.11
CA THR A 285 6.59 -11.33 -16.59
C THR A 285 6.25 -10.86 -18.01
N ASN A 286 5.35 -11.57 -18.70
CA ASN A 286 4.71 -11.09 -19.92
C ASN A 286 3.71 -9.96 -19.58
N SER A 287 4.25 -8.81 -19.18
CA SER A 287 3.50 -7.71 -18.60
C SER A 287 2.49 -7.11 -19.57
N ASP A 288 2.82 -7.01 -20.86
CA ASP A 288 1.91 -6.51 -21.90
C ASP A 288 0.59 -7.31 -21.94
N LYS A 289 0.66 -8.65 -21.86
CA LYS A 289 -0.54 -9.50 -21.83
C LYS A 289 -1.36 -9.32 -20.55
N LEU A 290 -0.70 -9.04 -19.43
CA LEU A 290 -1.40 -8.77 -18.18
C LEU A 290 -2.13 -7.44 -18.25
N ILE A 291 -1.49 -6.41 -18.80
CA ILE A 291 -2.09 -5.09 -19.02
C ILE A 291 -3.28 -5.23 -19.97
N GLU A 292 -3.11 -5.87 -21.13
CA GLU A 292 -4.18 -6.11 -22.10
C GLU A 292 -5.38 -6.84 -21.45
N ASN A 293 -5.12 -7.86 -20.64
CA ASN A 293 -6.17 -8.57 -19.92
C ASN A 293 -6.92 -7.69 -18.91
N VAL A 294 -6.22 -6.79 -18.21
CA VAL A 294 -6.86 -5.84 -17.30
C VAL A 294 -7.70 -4.83 -18.07
N SER A 295 -7.16 -4.24 -19.14
CA SER A 295 -7.87 -3.30 -20.01
C SER A 295 -9.17 -3.90 -20.55
N ASN A 296 -9.09 -5.14 -21.07
CA ASN A 296 -10.25 -5.84 -21.61
C ASN A 296 -11.31 -6.09 -20.52
N VAL A 297 -10.89 -6.57 -19.34
CA VAL A 297 -11.83 -6.84 -18.24
C VAL A 297 -12.44 -5.55 -17.70
N GLU A 298 -11.68 -4.46 -17.58
CA GLU A 298 -12.19 -3.17 -17.14
C GLU A 298 -13.24 -2.66 -18.14
N LEU A 299 -12.93 -2.66 -19.43
CA LEU A 299 -13.86 -2.25 -20.48
C LEU A 299 -15.14 -3.10 -20.48
N GLU A 300 -15.02 -4.42 -20.29
CA GLU A 300 -16.17 -5.34 -20.17
C GLU A 300 -17.05 -5.04 -18.95
N GLN A 301 -16.46 -4.59 -17.84
CA GLN A 301 -17.17 -4.38 -16.58
C GLN A 301 -17.81 -3.00 -16.45
N THR A 302 -17.13 -1.95 -16.94
CA THR A 302 -17.54 -0.56 -16.72
C THR A 302 -17.89 0.18 -18.02
N GLY A 303 -17.33 -0.26 -19.15
CA GLY A 303 -17.43 0.47 -20.42
C GLY A 303 -16.68 1.80 -20.41
N ASP A 304 -15.86 2.07 -19.39
CA ASP A 304 -15.15 3.34 -19.21
C ASP A 304 -13.79 3.32 -19.92
N THR A 305 -13.76 3.90 -21.12
CA THR A 305 -12.52 3.99 -21.91
C THR A 305 -11.48 4.90 -21.26
N SER A 306 -11.88 5.91 -20.47
CA SER A 306 -10.95 6.80 -19.79
C SER A 306 -10.18 6.04 -18.70
N ASN A 307 -10.88 5.22 -17.91
CA ASN A 307 -10.24 4.41 -16.88
C ASN A 307 -9.28 3.38 -17.48
N VAL A 308 -9.62 2.81 -18.66
CA VAL A 308 -8.72 1.92 -19.39
C VAL A 308 -7.44 2.64 -19.82
N GLU A 309 -7.55 3.85 -20.39
CA GLU A 309 -6.39 4.66 -20.78
C GLU A 309 -5.47 4.96 -19.58
N ASP A 310 -6.05 5.30 -18.43
CA ASP A 310 -5.30 5.56 -17.20
C ASP A 310 -4.57 4.30 -16.70
N ILE A 311 -5.24 3.15 -16.66
CA ILE A 311 -4.64 1.86 -16.25
C ILE A 311 -3.48 1.49 -17.18
N GLU A 312 -3.66 1.62 -18.49
CA GLU A 312 -2.62 1.32 -19.48
C GLU A 312 -1.43 2.26 -19.32
N TYR A 313 -1.69 3.56 -19.12
CA TYR A 313 -0.66 4.56 -18.92
C TYR A 313 0.16 4.27 -17.67
N ASP A 314 -0.49 4.06 -16.52
CA ASP A 314 0.20 3.82 -15.25
C ASP A 314 0.93 2.48 -15.26
N SER A 315 0.29 1.40 -15.72
CA SER A 315 0.93 0.09 -15.82
C SER A 315 2.14 0.14 -16.76
N SER A 316 2.02 0.82 -17.90
CA SER A 316 3.15 1.02 -18.82
C SER A 316 4.30 1.79 -18.18
N ARG A 317 4.01 2.74 -17.28
CA ARG A 317 5.05 3.48 -16.55
C ARG A 317 5.75 2.62 -15.50
N LEU A 318 5.02 1.73 -14.83
CA LEU A 318 5.61 0.82 -13.83
C LEU A 318 6.56 -0.20 -14.48
N ILE A 319 6.22 -0.71 -15.67
CA ILE A 319 7.04 -1.76 -16.33
C ILE A 319 8.21 -1.22 -17.15
N ARG A 320 8.37 0.11 -17.26
CA ARG A 320 9.58 0.71 -17.84
C ARG A 320 10.73 0.47 -16.88
N GLY A 321 11.34 -0.72 -16.92
CA GLY A 321 12.45 -1.11 -16.05
C GLY A 321 13.55 -0.04 -16.07
N ARG A 322 13.84 0.55 -14.89
CA ARG A 322 14.70 1.73 -14.81
C ARG A 322 16.11 1.37 -14.38
N ARG A 323 16.97 1.01 -15.34
CA ARG A 323 18.43 1.04 -15.14
C ARG A 323 18.95 2.42 -15.55
N ILE A 324 18.81 3.40 -14.65
CA ILE A 324 19.16 4.79 -14.94
C ILE A 324 20.58 5.06 -14.47
N ARG A 325 21.45 5.39 -15.43
CA ARG A 325 22.77 5.95 -15.15
C ARG A 325 22.63 7.24 -14.35
N ARG A 326 23.35 7.35 -13.24
CA ARG A 326 23.35 8.54 -12.37
C ARG A 326 24.75 9.08 -12.19
N GLN A 327 24.85 10.38 -12.04
CA GLN A 327 26.07 11.05 -11.61
C GLN A 327 25.85 11.55 -10.18
N VAL A 328 26.80 11.27 -9.31
CA VAL A 328 26.88 11.81 -7.95
C VAL A 328 28.13 12.68 -7.85
N GLY A 329 28.06 13.73 -7.04
CA GLY A 329 29.16 14.68 -6.86
C GLY A 329 29.14 15.34 -5.49
N VAL A 330 29.87 16.44 -5.37
CA VAL A 330 30.07 17.17 -4.10
C VAL A 330 28.75 17.60 -3.45
N GLU A 331 27.73 17.95 -4.24
CA GLU A 331 26.42 18.37 -3.74
C GLU A 331 25.72 17.27 -2.91
N GLN A 332 26.01 16.01 -3.20
CA GLN A 332 25.52 14.86 -2.43
C GLN A 332 26.46 14.49 -1.27
N GLY A 333 27.59 15.18 -1.11
CA GLY A 333 28.61 14.90 -0.09
C GLY A 333 29.70 13.93 -0.55
N LEU A 334 29.87 13.71 -1.86
CA LEU A 334 30.89 12.83 -2.40
C LEU A 334 32.30 13.30 -2.03
N ALA A 335 33.06 12.41 -1.41
CA ALA A 335 34.47 12.57 -1.09
C ALA A 335 35.17 11.21 -1.19
N HIS A 336 36.49 11.23 -1.30
CA HIS A 336 37.26 9.99 -1.29
C HIS A 336 37.07 9.25 0.05
N GLY A 337 36.79 7.94 -0.04
CA GLY A 337 36.57 7.06 1.10
C GLY A 337 35.13 7.01 1.61
N ASN A 338 34.19 7.77 1.02
CA ASN A 338 32.76 7.70 1.37
C ASN A 338 31.84 7.30 0.19
N GLU A 339 32.41 6.91 -0.95
CA GLU A 339 31.68 6.66 -2.20
C GLU A 339 30.55 5.64 -2.03
N SER A 340 30.84 4.52 -1.34
CA SER A 340 29.86 3.46 -1.07
C SER A 340 28.64 3.99 -0.33
N PHE A 341 28.84 4.84 0.68
CA PHE A 341 27.74 5.46 1.44
C PHE A 341 26.90 6.39 0.55
N ILE A 342 27.55 7.18 -0.30
CA ILE A 342 26.87 8.11 -1.22
C ILE A 342 26.05 7.34 -2.26
N ILE A 343 26.62 6.29 -2.83
CA ILE A 343 25.97 5.47 -3.86
C ILE A 343 24.81 4.69 -3.28
N SER A 344 25.00 4.12 -2.09
CA SER A 344 23.94 3.45 -1.33
C SER A 344 22.74 4.37 -1.13
N ASN A 345 22.95 5.59 -0.61
CA ASN A 345 21.87 6.51 -0.25
C ASN A 345 21.23 7.26 -1.42
N HIS A 346 22.01 7.64 -2.44
CA HIS A 346 21.54 8.52 -3.51
C HIS A 346 21.26 7.81 -4.84
N VAL A 347 21.66 6.54 -4.98
CA VAL A 347 21.45 5.75 -6.20
C VAL A 347 20.71 4.45 -5.91
N ILE A 348 21.29 3.56 -5.09
CA ILE A 348 20.76 2.20 -4.87
C ILE A 348 19.46 2.23 -4.08
N ARG A 349 19.42 2.87 -2.91
CA ARG A 349 18.22 2.93 -2.07
C ARG A 349 17.01 3.54 -2.81
N PRO A 350 17.10 4.72 -3.44
CA PRO A 350 15.95 5.29 -4.14
C PRO A 350 15.47 4.43 -5.30
N TRP A 351 16.39 3.76 -6.00
CA TRP A 351 16.04 2.87 -7.10
C TRP A 351 15.34 1.61 -6.60
N LEU A 352 15.90 0.93 -5.60
CA LEU A 352 15.31 -0.28 -5.02
C LEU A 352 13.93 0.01 -4.41
N ALA A 353 13.78 1.11 -3.67
CA ALA A 353 12.49 1.52 -3.11
C ALA A 353 11.44 1.78 -4.19
N ASP A 354 11.81 2.47 -5.28
CA ASP A 354 10.91 2.72 -6.41
C ASP A 354 10.47 1.41 -7.07
N GLU A 355 11.39 0.50 -7.38
CA GLU A 355 11.05 -0.78 -8.01
C GLU A 355 10.29 -1.72 -7.07
N PHE A 356 10.55 -1.67 -5.75
CA PHE A 356 9.78 -2.41 -4.76
C PHE A 356 8.30 -1.98 -4.76
N VAL A 357 8.04 -0.67 -4.72
CA VAL A 357 6.66 -0.12 -4.77
C VAL A 357 6.02 -0.34 -6.14
N ASN A 358 6.76 -0.15 -7.24
CA ASN A 358 6.25 -0.38 -8.59
C ASN A 358 5.87 -1.85 -8.81
N CYS A 359 6.64 -2.79 -8.24
CA CYS A 359 6.33 -4.21 -8.30
C CYS A 359 4.99 -4.53 -7.62
N LEU A 360 4.77 -3.99 -6.41
CA LEU A 360 3.50 -4.12 -5.70
C LEU A 360 2.36 -3.43 -6.44
N GLY A 361 2.57 -2.21 -6.95
CA GLY A 361 1.57 -1.45 -7.70
C GLY A 361 1.12 -2.19 -8.97
N PHE A 362 2.07 -2.71 -9.74
CA PHE A 362 1.78 -3.50 -10.94
C PHE A 362 0.99 -4.77 -10.60
N PHE A 363 1.38 -5.45 -9.52
CA PHE A 363 0.65 -6.61 -9.02
C PHE A 363 -0.80 -6.28 -8.65
N LEU A 364 -1.04 -5.17 -7.93
CA LEU A 364 -2.37 -4.72 -7.54
C LEU A 364 -3.27 -4.39 -8.74
N MET A 365 -2.68 -3.88 -9.82
CA MET A 365 -3.44 -3.56 -11.03
C MET A 365 -3.73 -4.79 -11.90
N THR A 366 -2.92 -5.85 -11.83
CA THR A 366 -2.94 -6.93 -12.83
C THR A 366 -3.42 -8.29 -12.35
N ARG A 367 -3.38 -8.58 -11.04
CA ARG A 367 -3.46 -9.95 -10.55
C ARG A 367 -4.85 -10.61 -10.64
N LYS A 368 -5.92 -9.86 -10.32
CA LYS A 368 -7.32 -10.34 -10.31
C LYS A 368 -8.29 -9.28 -10.86
N PRO A 369 -8.13 -8.83 -12.11
CA PRO A 369 -8.90 -7.71 -12.65
C PRO A 369 -10.41 -7.95 -12.67
N LYS A 370 -10.85 -9.21 -12.67
CA LYS A 370 -12.28 -9.53 -12.59
C LYS A 370 -12.91 -9.20 -11.23
N PHE A 371 -12.12 -9.29 -10.16
CA PHE A 371 -12.61 -9.20 -8.78
C PHE A 371 -12.23 -7.89 -8.11
N TRP A 372 -11.12 -7.28 -8.55
CA TRP A 372 -10.60 -6.03 -8.04
C TRP A 372 -10.95 -4.90 -9.00
N ARG A 373 -11.35 -3.75 -8.46
CA ARG A 373 -11.50 -2.53 -9.26
C ARG A 373 -10.09 -1.99 -9.53
N ASN A 374 -9.60 -2.22 -10.73
CA ASN A 374 -8.29 -1.74 -11.15
C ASN A 374 -8.35 -0.21 -11.26
N GLY A 375 -7.33 0.49 -10.76
CA GLY A 375 -7.34 1.95 -10.60
C GLY A 375 -7.98 2.47 -9.29
N LYS A 376 -8.54 1.59 -8.44
CA LYS A 376 -9.01 1.92 -7.07
C LYS A 376 -8.21 1.18 -5.98
N SER A 377 -7.15 0.50 -6.37
CA SER A 377 -6.20 -0.13 -5.45
C SER A 377 -5.22 0.92 -4.94
N THR A 378 -4.88 0.87 -3.66
CA THR A 378 -4.00 1.85 -3.02
C THR A 378 -2.85 1.15 -2.29
N ILE A 379 -1.71 1.84 -2.21
CA ILE A 379 -0.59 1.46 -1.35
C ILE A 379 -0.40 2.58 -0.36
N GLN A 380 -0.43 2.26 0.93
CA GLN A 380 -0.21 3.21 2.00
C GLN A 380 1.09 2.87 2.74
N LEU A 381 1.96 3.87 2.88
CA LEU A 381 3.12 3.80 3.76
C LEU A 381 2.66 4.15 5.17
N ILE A 382 2.78 3.20 6.09
CA ILE A 382 2.36 3.34 7.49
C ILE A 382 3.61 3.53 8.36
N GLN A 383 3.61 4.61 9.13
CA GLN A 383 4.69 4.97 10.04
C GLN A 383 4.13 5.24 11.44
N PRO A 384 4.92 4.97 12.49
CA PRO A 384 4.55 5.39 13.85
C PRO A 384 4.23 6.88 13.89
N PHE A 385 3.29 7.27 14.75
CA PHE A 385 2.98 8.68 14.93
C PHE A 385 4.22 9.45 15.40
N SER A 386 4.57 10.51 14.68
CA SER A 386 5.66 11.43 15.00
C SER A 386 5.24 12.84 14.62
N VAL A 387 5.55 13.80 15.51
CA VAL A 387 5.25 15.20 15.29
C VAL A 387 6.10 15.75 14.15
N GLU A 388 7.36 15.33 14.07
CA GLU A 388 8.31 15.67 13.03
C GLU A 388 7.85 15.15 11.66
N LEU A 389 7.28 13.94 11.62
CA LEU A 389 6.70 13.39 10.39
C LEU A 389 5.49 14.20 9.93
N ILE A 390 4.60 14.60 10.85
CA ILE A 390 3.46 15.48 10.50
C ILE A 390 3.94 16.81 9.95
N GLU A 391 4.97 17.41 10.53
CA GLU A 391 5.58 18.64 10.00
C GLU A 391 6.09 18.41 8.57
N ALA A 392 6.89 17.38 8.34
CA ALA A 392 7.43 17.06 7.02
C ALA A 392 6.34 16.76 5.96
N LEU A 393 5.19 16.22 6.37
CA LEU A 393 4.06 15.92 5.48
C LEU A 393 3.14 17.13 5.24
N LYS A 394 3.15 18.13 6.12
CA LYS A 394 2.24 19.28 6.10
C LYS A 394 2.90 20.59 5.70
N GLU A 395 4.23 20.65 5.65
CA GLU A 395 4.93 21.80 5.11
C GLU A 395 4.51 22.02 3.65
N PRO A 396 3.89 23.17 3.32
CA PRO A 396 3.63 23.52 1.94
C PRO A 396 4.96 23.73 1.22
N LEU A 397 5.08 23.17 0.02
CA LEU A 397 6.24 23.30 -0.86
C LEU A 397 6.53 24.75 -1.27
#